data_AF-A0A381NZB2-F1
#
_entry.id   AF-A0A381NZB2-F1
#
_cell.length_a   1.000
_cell.length_b   1.000
_cell.length_c   1.000
_cell.angle_alpha   90.00
_cell.angle_beta   90.00
_cell.angle_gamma   90.00
#
_symmetry.space_group_name_H-M   'P 1'
#
loop_
_entity.id
_entity.type
_entity.pdbx_description
1 polymer ?
#
loop_
_entity_poly.entity_id
_entity_poly.type
_entity_poly.pdbx_seq_one_letter_code
_entity_poly.pdbx_strand_id
1 'polypeptide(L)'
;MKYLIILITCILLYGCADYDVEEYPPKWVVASQYLPREKLKGLTGAGFFEIGDSIYSHHCDRHGNMIRLKYDEKGKLWKQIKYETHGCRTDS
;
A
#
# COMPACT_ATOMS: atom_id res chain seq x y z
N MET A 1 -33.85 -13.97 27.74
CA MET A 1 -32.54 -13.33 28.01
C MET A 1 -31.41 -13.87 27.14
N LYS A 2 -31.19 -15.19 27.06
CA LYS A 2 -30.13 -15.79 26.20
C LYS A 2 -30.18 -15.36 24.72
N TYR A 3 -31.35 -15.35 24.10
CA TYR A 3 -31.51 -14.92 22.70
C TYR A 3 -31.31 -13.42 22.48
N LEU A 4 -31.63 -12.60 23.49
CA LEU A 4 -31.42 -11.15 23.45
C LEU A 4 -29.91 -10.83 23.46
N ILE A 5 -29.14 -11.53 24.32
CA ILE A 5 -27.69 -11.39 24.38
C ILE A 5 -27.08 -11.76 23.03
N ILE A 6 -27.44 -12.91 22.44
CA ILE A 6 -26.94 -13.37 21.13
C ILE A 6 -27.23 -12.35 20.02
N LEU A 7 -28.43 -11.78 20.00
CA LEU A 7 -28.81 -10.76 19.01
C LEU A 7 -27.94 -9.50 19.14
N ILE A 8 -27.72 -9.04 20.37
CA ILE A 8 -26.88 -7.87 20.66
C ILE A 8 -25.42 -8.14 20.26
N THR A 9 -24.87 -9.33 20.55
CA THR A 9 -23.51 -9.68 20.11
C THR A 9 -23.40 -9.72 18.60
N CYS A 10 -24.39 -10.27 17.88
CA CYS A 10 -24.39 -10.26 16.42
C CYS A 10 -24.37 -8.84 15.85
N ILE A 11 -25.21 -7.94 16.37
CA ILE A 11 -25.27 -6.55 15.91
C ILE A 11 -23.95 -5.81 16.18
N LEU A 12 -23.30 -6.08 17.32
CA LEU A 12 -21.99 -5.49 17.65
C LEU A 12 -20.84 -6.00 16.77
N LEU A 13 -20.99 -7.18 16.15
CA LEU A 13 -19.98 -7.77 15.27
C LEU A 13 -20.16 -7.37 13.80
N TYR A 14 -21.33 -6.84 13.40
CA TYR A 14 -21.52 -6.25 12.08
C TYR A 14 -20.90 -4.85 12.05
N GLY A 15 -19.60 -4.78 11.81
CA GLY A 15 -18.92 -3.52 11.50
C GLY A 15 -19.38 -3.00 10.12
N CYS A 16 -19.71 -1.71 10.05
CA CYS A 16 -19.77 -0.99 8.78
C CYS A 16 -18.33 -0.81 8.28
N ALA A 17 -17.79 -1.79 7.57
CA ALA A 17 -16.68 -1.51 6.68
C ALA A 17 -17.25 -0.69 5.52
N ASP A 18 -16.68 0.49 5.27
CA ASP A 18 -17.07 1.31 4.14
C ASP A 18 -16.89 0.49 2.86
N TYR A 19 -17.99 0.20 2.18
CA TYR A 19 -18.02 -0.65 1.01
C TYR A 19 -17.87 0.23 -0.22
N ASP A 20 -16.82 1.06 -0.23
CA ASP A 20 -16.36 1.69 -1.45
C ASP A 20 -15.96 0.55 -2.39
N VAL A 21 -16.82 0.28 -3.38
CA VAL A 21 -16.55 -0.73 -4.41
C VAL A 21 -15.41 -0.18 -5.25
N GLU A 22 -14.18 -0.49 -4.85
CA GLU A 22 -12.99 -0.17 -5.64
C GLU A 22 -13.11 -0.87 -7.00
N GLU A 23 -13.09 -0.08 -8.09
CA GLU A 23 -13.19 -0.60 -9.45
C GLU A 23 -12.06 -1.60 -9.71
N TYR A 24 -12.40 -2.84 -10.09
CA TYR A 24 -11.41 -3.87 -10.35
C TYR A 24 -10.91 -3.78 -11.80
N PRO A 25 -9.58 -3.79 -12.05
CA PRO A 25 -8.52 -3.97 -11.08
C PRO A 25 -8.20 -2.66 -10.32
N PRO A 26 -7.87 -2.74 -9.01
CA PRO A 26 -7.41 -1.62 -8.21
C PRO A 26 -6.31 -0.80 -8.91
N LYS A 27 -6.27 0.51 -8.71
CA LYS A 27 -5.32 1.39 -9.40
C LYS A 27 -3.86 0.98 -9.15
N TRP A 28 -3.54 0.56 -7.93
CA TRP A 28 -2.20 0.10 -7.58
C TRP A 28 -1.80 -1.19 -8.33
N VAL A 29 -2.76 -2.07 -8.65
CA VAL A 29 -2.51 -3.29 -9.44
C VAL A 29 -2.07 -2.89 -10.84
N VAL A 30 -2.78 -1.95 -11.47
CA VAL A 30 -2.41 -1.42 -12.79
C VAL A 30 -1.03 -0.74 -12.74
N ALA A 31 -0.80 0.12 -11.75
CA ALA A 31 0.47 0.82 -11.59
C ALA A 31 1.66 -0.13 -11.38
N SER A 32 1.45 -1.24 -10.66
CA SER A 32 2.48 -2.25 -10.38
C SER A 32 3.06 -2.91 -11.65
N GLN A 33 2.27 -2.95 -12.73
CA GLN A 33 2.69 -3.51 -14.03
C GLN A 33 3.79 -2.65 -14.69
N TYR A 34 3.83 -1.36 -14.39
CA TYR A 34 4.80 -0.41 -14.95
C TYR A 34 6.00 -0.16 -14.03
N LEU A 35 6.06 -0.84 -12.88
CA LEU A 35 7.15 -0.66 -11.91
C LEU A 35 8.49 -1.13 -12.52
N PRO A 36 9.55 -0.29 -12.53
CA PRO A 36 10.82 -0.63 -13.17
C PRO A 36 11.63 -1.59 -12.28
N ARG A 37 11.24 -2.87 -12.26
CA ARG A 37 11.84 -3.92 -11.40
C ARG A 37 13.35 -4.04 -11.55
N GLU A 38 13.88 -3.81 -12.74
CA GLU A 38 15.33 -3.82 -13.00
C GLU A 38 16.10 -2.81 -12.16
N LYS A 39 15.50 -1.64 -11.87
CA LYS A 39 16.10 -0.57 -11.07
C LYS A 39 15.97 -0.80 -9.56
N LEU A 40 15.21 -1.82 -9.16
CA LEU A 40 14.88 -2.12 -7.77
C LEU A 40 15.61 -3.36 -7.25
N LYS A 41 16.53 -3.92 -8.04
CA LYS A 41 17.35 -5.06 -7.63
C LYS A 41 18.16 -4.71 -6.38
N GLY A 42 18.09 -5.60 -5.38
CA GLY A 42 18.74 -5.40 -4.08
C GLY A 42 17.91 -4.61 -3.07
N LEU A 43 16.69 -4.19 -3.44
CA LEU A 43 15.74 -3.57 -2.53
C LEU A 43 14.54 -4.49 -2.26
N THR A 44 14.04 -4.48 -1.04
CA THR A 44 12.84 -5.20 -0.62
C THR A 44 11.62 -4.31 -0.79
N GLY A 45 10.56 -4.80 -1.43
CA GLY A 45 9.30 -4.06 -1.56
C GLY A 45 8.59 -3.96 -0.21
N ALA A 46 8.28 -2.73 0.22
CA ALA A 46 7.55 -2.46 1.46
C ALA A 46 6.05 -2.18 1.25
N GLY A 47 5.60 -2.18 -0.01
CA GLY A 47 4.18 -2.10 -0.38
C GLY A 47 3.83 -0.96 -1.34
N PHE A 48 2.56 -0.93 -1.74
CA PHE A 48 1.95 0.18 -2.48
C PHE A 48 1.01 0.94 -1.54
N PHE A 49 0.99 2.27 -1.71
CA PHE A 49 0.22 3.17 -0.84
C PHE A 49 -0.49 4.20 -1.70
N GLU A 50 -1.74 4.48 -1.37
CA GLU A 50 -2.49 5.59 -1.93
C GLU A 50 -2.47 6.74 -0.92
N ILE A 51 -1.98 7.91 -1.33
CA ILE A 51 -1.93 9.11 -0.50
C ILE A 51 -2.54 10.25 -1.32
N GLY A 52 -3.78 10.61 -0.99
CA GLY A 52 -4.62 11.42 -1.89
C GLY A 52 -4.83 10.69 -3.22
N ASP A 53 -4.81 11.44 -4.33
CA ASP A 53 -5.02 10.88 -5.68
C ASP A 53 -3.73 10.34 -6.32
N SER A 54 -2.81 9.80 -5.53
CA SER A 54 -1.50 9.38 -6.02
C SER A 54 -1.06 8.06 -5.43
N ILE A 55 -0.50 7.22 -6.29
CA ILE A 55 0.04 5.91 -5.92
C ILE A 55 1.53 6.03 -5.67
N TYR A 56 1.96 5.44 -4.57
CA TYR A 56 3.33 5.36 -4.13
C TYR A 56 3.76 3.91 -3.98
N SER A 57 5.04 3.64 -4.19
CA SER A 57 5.66 2.37 -3.89
C SER A 57 6.91 2.60 -3.05
N HIS A 58 7.02 1.87 -1.94
CA HIS A 58 8.16 1.95 -1.04
C HIS A 58 9.07 0.75 -1.23
N HIS A 59 10.37 1.01 -1.25
CA HIS A 59 11.39 -0.03 -1.28
C HIS A 59 12.50 0.26 -0.27
N CYS A 60 12.94 -0.78 0.42
CA CYS A 60 13.92 -0.71 1.48
C CYS A 60 15.24 -1.34 1.05
N ASP A 61 16.37 -0.74 1.43
CA ASP A 61 17.66 -1.43 1.37
C ASP A 61 17.95 -2.22 2.65
N ARG A 62 19.01 -3.03 2.63
CA ARG A 62 19.47 -3.83 3.78
C ARG A 62 19.93 -3.01 4.99
N HIS A 63 20.14 -1.71 4.83
CA HIS A 63 20.56 -0.79 5.90
C HIS A 63 19.37 -0.10 6.55
N GLY A 64 18.14 -0.40 6.12
CA GLY A 64 16.91 0.21 6.61
C GLY A 64 16.60 1.56 5.96
N ASN A 65 17.28 1.95 4.88
CA ASN A 65 16.91 3.15 4.14
C ASN A 65 15.76 2.86 3.19
N MET A 66 14.88 3.84 3.00
CA MET A 66 13.68 3.73 2.16
C MET A 66 13.78 4.67 0.97
N ILE A 67 13.46 4.19 -0.23
CA ILE A 67 13.07 5.02 -1.36
C ILE A 67 11.55 5.04 -1.52
N ARG A 68 11.00 6.22 -1.84
CA ARG A 68 9.59 6.38 -2.23
C ARG A 68 9.50 6.73 -3.70
N LEU A 69 8.86 5.86 -4.46
CA LEU A 69 8.49 6.10 -5.84
C LEU A 69 7.06 6.63 -5.90
N LYS A 70 6.80 7.62 -6.74
CA LYS A 70 5.46 8.09 -7.11
C LYS A 70 5.15 7.65 -8.54
N TYR A 71 3.96 7.11 -8.75
CA TYR A 71 3.46 6.77 -10.08
C TYR A 71 2.92 8.01 -10.79
N ASP A 72 3.32 8.18 -12.05
CA ASP A 72 2.73 9.13 -12.99
C ASP A 72 1.75 8.37 -13.90
N GLU A 73 0.45 8.58 -13.66
CA GLU A 73 -0.62 7.90 -14.42
C GLU A 73 -0.63 8.29 -15.91
N LYS A 74 -0.27 9.53 -16.24
CA LYS A 74 -0.28 10.01 -17.63
C LYS A 74 0.87 9.40 -18.42
N GLY A 75 2.06 9.41 -17.83
CA GLY A 75 3.27 8.86 -18.45
C GLY A 75 3.41 7.35 -18.32
N LYS A 76 2.67 6.72 -17.38
CA LYS A 76 2.86 5.33 -16.94
C LYS A 76 4.29 5.06 -16.48
N LEU A 77 4.84 6.00 -15.70
CA LEU A 77 6.23 5.99 -15.25
C LEU A 77 6.31 6.11 -13.73
N TRP A 78 7.43 5.64 -13.16
CA TRP A 78 7.72 5.78 -11.74
C TRP A 78 8.89 6.74 -11.53
N LYS A 79 8.70 7.71 -10.65
CA LYS A 79 9.72 8.69 -10.28
C LYS A 79 10.04 8.59 -8.79
N GLN A 80 11.31 8.50 -8.44
CA GLN A 80 11.73 8.62 -7.05
C GLN A 80 11.52 10.05 -6.57
N ILE A 81 10.73 10.20 -5.52
CA ILE A 81 10.39 11.51 -4.95
C ILE A 81 11.00 11.72 -3.56
N LYS A 82 11.41 10.63 -2.90
CA LYS A 82 12.00 10.72 -1.56
C LYS A 82 12.99 9.59 -1.33
N TYR A 83 14.00 9.90 -0.52
CA TYR A 83 14.91 8.96 0.11
C TYR A 83 14.92 9.28 1.60
N GLU A 84 14.77 8.28 2.45
CA GLU A 84 14.76 8.43 3.90
C GLU A 84 15.73 7.44 4.53
N THR A 85 16.66 7.95 5.33
CA THR A 85 17.52 7.11 6.16
C THR A 85 16.72 6.54 7.33
N HIS A 86 16.87 5.26 7.63
CA HIS A 86 16.10 4.55 8.67
C HIS A 86 14.56 4.61 8.46
N GLY A 87 14.11 4.80 7.21
CA GLY A 87 12.69 4.79 6.87
C GLY A 87 12.04 3.41 6.93
N CYS A 88 12.85 2.35 6.95
CA CYS A 88 12.41 0.98 7.15
C CYS A 88 13.01 0.43 8.44
N ARG A 89 12.26 -0.44 9.12
CA ARG A 89 12.82 -1.17 10.26
C ARG A 89 13.88 -2.12 9.72
N THR A 90 15.11 -1.99 10.18
CA THR A 90 16.12 -3.02 9.95
C THR A 90 15.63 -4.28 10.62
N ASP A 91 15.55 -5.37 9.86
CA ASP A 91 15.36 -6.71 10.38
C ASP A 91 16.44 -6.91 11.45
N SER A 92 16.03 -6.86 12.72
CA SER A 92 16.85 -7.10 13.91
C SER A 92 17.11 -8.59 14.08
#